data_AF-A0AAV2ZHH9-F1
#
_entry.id   AF-A0AAV2ZHH9-F1
#
_cell.length_a   1.000
_cell.length_b   1.000
_cell.length_c   1.000
_cell.angle_alpha   90.00
_cell.angle_beta   90.00
_cell.angle_gamma   90.00
#
_symmetry.space_group_name_H-M   'P 1'
#
loop_
_entity.id
_entity.type
_entity.pdbx_description
1 polymer ?
#
loop_
_entity_poly.entity_id
_entity_poly.type
_entity_poly.pdbx_seq_one_letter_code
_entity_poly.pdbx_strand_id
1 'polypeptide(L)'
;MSAGSRAVVEDIQLTRGPSGLGFNIVGGTDQQYVSHNDSGIYVSSIKENGAAAVDGRLQEGDRILEVNGFKLENLLHNNAVDLFRNAGEHVVLKVQHQNHLNGPLGSRSDTDSEGTSITMIVVPLILAAVVVFAFVKYRQRMTRF
;
A
#
# COMPACT_ATOMS: atom_id res chain seq x y z
N MET A 1 24.81 19.12 3.65
CA MET A 1 24.23 18.60 4.91
C MET A 1 22.76 18.34 4.63
N SER A 2 22.39 17.07 4.45
CA SER A 2 21.03 16.68 4.07
C SER A 2 20.09 17.01 5.22
N ALA A 3 19.09 17.85 4.99
CA ALA A 3 18.00 18.04 5.93
C ALA A 3 17.28 16.69 6.03
N GLY A 4 17.60 15.91 7.06
CA GLY A 4 16.88 14.68 7.37
C GLY A 4 15.43 15.05 7.60
N SER A 5 14.57 14.75 6.62
CA SER A 5 13.13 14.86 6.73
C SER A 5 12.70 14.12 8.00
N ARG A 6 12.30 14.87 9.04
CA ARG A 6 11.87 14.28 10.31
C ARG A 6 10.62 13.48 10.00
N ALA A 7 10.71 12.17 10.08
CA ALA A 7 9.52 11.35 10.01
C ALA A 7 8.63 11.72 11.20
N VAL A 8 7.37 12.05 10.90
CA VAL A 8 6.40 12.40 11.95
C VAL A 8 5.77 11.10 12.41
N VAL A 9 5.89 10.81 13.70
CA VAL A 9 5.27 9.65 14.32
C VAL A 9 4.10 10.13 15.16
N GLU A 10 2.93 9.53 14.96
CA GLU A 10 1.68 9.86 15.63
C GLU A 10 0.99 8.59 16.18
N ASP A 11 0.28 8.74 17.30
CA ASP A 11 -0.62 7.72 17.82
C ASP A 11 -2.08 8.05 17.41
N ILE A 12 -2.69 7.17 16.62
CA ILE A 12 -4.06 7.29 16.11
C ILE A 12 -4.94 6.28 16.84
N GLN A 13 -6.07 6.76 17.35
CA GLN A 13 -7.07 5.91 18.02
C GLN A 13 -8.27 5.75 17.10
N LEU A 14 -8.57 4.51 16.72
CA LEU A 14 -9.72 4.18 15.89
C LEU A 14 -10.69 3.31 16.67
N THR A 15 -11.97 3.61 16.53
CA THR A 15 -13.04 2.70 16.94
C THR A 15 -13.51 1.93 15.73
N ARG A 16 -13.56 0.60 15.84
CA ARG A 16 -13.95 -0.30 14.76
C ARG A 16 -15.38 -0.01 14.31
N GLY A 17 -15.54 0.29 13.04
CA GLY A 17 -16.85 0.45 12.42
C GLY A 17 -17.43 -0.88 11.91
N PRO A 18 -18.62 -0.84 11.29
CA PRO A 18 -19.28 -2.03 10.72
C PRO A 18 -18.46 -2.75 9.65
N SER A 19 -17.53 -2.03 8.99
CA SER A 19 -16.59 -2.56 7.98
C SER A 19 -15.18 -2.79 8.53
N GLY A 20 -14.97 -2.81 9.84
CA GLY A 20 -13.65 -2.90 10.45
C GLY A 20 -12.99 -1.53 10.64
N LEU A 21 -11.65 -1.49 10.51
CA LEU A 21 -10.85 -0.28 10.71
C LEU A 21 -10.83 0.66 9.50
N GLY A 22 -11.26 0.19 8.32
CA GLY A 22 -11.46 1.04 7.16
C GLY A 22 -10.18 1.39 6.38
N PHE A 23 -9.17 0.52 6.40
CA PHE A 23 -7.98 0.64 5.56
C PHE A 23 -7.46 -0.75 5.15
N ASN A 24 -6.67 -0.79 4.08
CA ASN A 24 -5.93 -1.97 3.65
C ASN A 24 -4.45 -1.85 4.03
N ILE A 25 -3.79 -3.00 4.20
CA ILE A 25 -2.35 -3.04 4.45
C ILE A 25 -1.62 -3.83 3.37
N VAL A 26 -0.36 -3.49 3.18
CA VAL A 26 0.63 -4.22 2.36
C VAL A 26 1.95 -4.29 3.12
N GLY A 27 2.90 -5.05 2.60
CA GLY A 27 4.18 -5.27 3.26
C GLY A 27 4.17 -6.48 4.19
N GLY A 28 5.24 -6.60 4.98
CA GLY A 28 5.58 -7.79 5.73
C GLY A 28 6.82 -8.49 5.15
N THR A 29 7.47 -9.33 5.93
CA THR A 29 8.74 -9.98 5.53
C THR A 29 8.61 -10.89 4.30
N ASP A 30 7.40 -11.37 4.03
CA ASP A 30 7.03 -12.21 2.89
C ASP A 30 6.46 -11.43 1.69
N GLN A 31 6.18 -10.14 1.86
CA GLN A 31 5.62 -9.28 0.82
C GLN A 31 6.44 -8.01 0.68
N GLN A 32 7.42 -8.04 -0.23
CA GLN A 32 8.26 -6.87 -0.51
C GLN A 32 7.43 -5.70 -1.04
N TYR A 33 7.52 -4.54 -0.37
CA TYR A 33 6.77 -3.34 -0.75
C TYR A 33 7.66 -2.16 -1.15
N VAL A 34 8.56 -1.68 -0.27
CA VAL A 34 9.42 -0.51 -0.57
C VAL A 34 10.79 -0.90 -1.11
N SER A 35 11.41 -1.94 -0.55
CA SER A 35 12.75 -2.41 -0.94
C SER A 35 12.94 -3.87 -0.54
N HIS A 36 13.91 -4.56 -1.14
CA HIS A 36 14.18 -5.99 -0.88
C HIS A 36 14.46 -6.34 0.59
N ASN A 37 14.73 -5.35 1.44
CA ASN A 37 15.03 -5.49 2.86
C ASN A 37 14.04 -4.76 3.78
N ASP A 38 12.93 -4.27 3.25
CA ASP A 38 11.89 -3.62 4.04
C ASP A 38 10.84 -4.61 4.50
N SER A 39 10.71 -4.75 5.82
CA SER A 39 9.76 -5.62 6.51
C SER A 39 8.61 -4.85 7.17
N GLY A 40 8.41 -3.59 6.81
CA GLY A 40 7.34 -2.75 7.34
C GLY A 40 5.95 -3.14 6.86
N ILE A 41 4.94 -2.72 7.62
CA ILE A 41 3.53 -2.76 7.25
C ILE A 41 3.09 -1.35 6.88
N TYR A 42 2.43 -1.22 5.73
CA TYR A 42 2.08 0.07 5.14
C TYR A 42 0.61 0.15 4.81
N VAL A 43 0.05 1.36 4.85
CA VAL A 43 -1.31 1.63 4.44
C VAL A 43 -1.41 1.62 2.91
N SER A 44 -2.05 0.55 2.45
CA SER A 44 -2.65 0.29 1.16
C SER A 44 -3.46 1.41 0.53
N SER A 45 -4.58 1.60 1.21
CA SER A 45 -5.69 2.42 0.78
C SER A 45 -6.57 2.70 1.97
N ILE A 46 -7.24 3.85 1.95
CA ILE A 46 -8.26 4.18 2.95
C ILE A 46 -9.64 3.93 2.35
N LYS A 47 -10.49 3.16 3.06
CA LYS A 47 -11.85 2.88 2.61
C LYS A 47 -12.72 4.09 2.86
N GLU A 48 -13.39 4.58 1.81
CA GLU A 48 -14.40 5.64 1.94
C GLU A 48 -15.44 5.30 3.01
N ASN A 49 -15.74 6.28 3.86
CA ASN A 49 -16.65 6.14 5.00
C ASN A 49 -16.24 5.06 6.03
N GLY A 50 -15.01 4.56 5.98
CA GLY A 50 -14.44 3.67 6.99
C GLY A 50 -13.98 4.43 8.24
N ALA A 51 -13.71 3.72 9.33
CA ALA A 51 -13.29 4.34 10.60
C ALA A 51 -12.05 5.23 10.45
N ALA A 52 -11.03 4.75 9.72
CA ALA A 52 -9.84 5.54 9.40
C ALA A 52 -10.13 6.78 8.54
N ALA A 53 -11.06 6.70 7.58
CA ALA A 53 -11.45 7.84 6.76
C ALA A 53 -12.22 8.91 7.56
N VAL A 54 -13.06 8.47 8.50
CA VAL A 54 -13.83 9.36 9.38
C VAL A 54 -12.92 10.07 10.39
N ASP A 55 -11.91 9.38 10.93
CA ASP A 55 -10.88 10.01 11.77
C ASP A 55 -9.99 10.97 10.96
N GLY A 56 -9.61 10.58 9.73
CA GLY A 56 -8.97 11.45 8.74
C GLY A 56 -7.47 11.69 8.94
N ARG A 57 -6.86 11.15 10.01
CA ARG A 57 -5.42 11.31 10.26
C ARG A 57 -4.56 10.27 9.57
N LEU A 58 -5.08 9.06 9.39
CA LEU A 58 -4.38 7.97 8.69
C LEU A 58 -4.39 8.21 7.18
N GLN A 59 -3.23 8.13 6.54
CA GLN A 59 -3.06 8.40 5.11
C GLN A 59 -2.49 7.19 4.37
N GLU A 60 -2.74 7.12 3.06
CA GLU A 60 -2.12 6.12 2.19
C GLU A 60 -0.60 6.33 2.14
N GLY A 61 0.16 5.23 2.21
CA GLY A 61 1.62 5.27 2.31
C GLY A 61 2.17 5.41 3.73
N ASP A 62 1.31 5.66 4.74
CA ASP A 62 1.75 5.65 6.14
C ASP A 62 2.30 4.28 6.52
N ARG A 63 3.39 4.27 7.30
CA ARG A 63 3.93 3.04 7.89
C ARG A 63 3.31 2.83 9.26
N ILE A 64 2.72 1.66 9.49
CA ILE A 64 2.18 1.28 10.80
C ILE A 64 3.29 0.56 11.58
N LEU A 65 3.72 1.17 12.68
CA LEU A 65 4.77 0.66 13.55
C LEU A 65 4.22 -0.29 14.60
N GLU A 66 3.07 0.04 15.20
CA GLU A 66 2.47 -0.73 16.29
C GLU A 66 0.93 -0.74 16.20
N VAL A 67 0.34 -1.83 16.71
CA VAL A 67 -1.10 -2.01 16.93
C VAL A 67 -1.31 -2.39 18.39
N ASN A 68 -2.04 -1.58 19.16
CA ASN A 68 -2.27 -1.81 20.59
C ASN A 68 -0.98 -2.08 21.38
N GLY A 69 0.13 -1.42 20.99
CA GLY A 69 1.45 -1.62 21.59
C GLY A 69 2.24 -2.84 21.08
N PHE A 70 1.66 -3.67 20.18
CA PHE A 70 2.38 -4.75 19.51
C PHE A 70 3.09 -4.22 18.26
N LYS A 71 4.41 -4.38 18.22
CA LYS A 71 5.23 -3.99 17.07
C LYS A 71 4.93 -4.86 15.86
N LEU A 72 4.83 -4.21 14.70
CA LEU A 72 4.59 -4.87 13.41
C LEU A 72 5.87 -5.12 12.59
N GLU A 73 7.03 -4.70 13.10
CA GLU A 73 8.31 -4.89 12.43
C GLU A 73 8.67 -6.38 12.34
N ASN A 74 9.20 -6.82 11.19
CA ASN A 74 9.65 -8.18 10.96
C ASN A 74 8.54 -9.24 11.10
N LEU A 75 7.28 -8.85 10.93
CA LEU A 75 6.16 -9.77 10.85
C LEU A 75 5.88 -10.20 9.41
N LEU A 76 5.38 -11.42 9.27
CA LEU A 76 4.69 -11.84 8.05
C LEU A 76 3.42 -11.00 7.87
N HIS A 77 3.04 -10.77 6.63
CA HIS A 77 1.84 -10.05 6.27
C HIS A 77 0.61 -10.61 7.00
N ASN A 78 0.43 -11.94 6.96
CA ASN A 78 -0.71 -12.60 7.59
C ASN A 78 -0.74 -12.42 9.11
N ASN A 79 0.43 -12.42 9.77
CA ASN A 79 0.50 -12.18 11.21
C ASN A 79 0.08 -10.74 11.56
N ALA A 80 0.48 -9.76 10.75
CA ALA A 80 0.03 -8.39 10.90
C ALA A 80 -1.50 -8.28 10.70
N VAL A 81 -2.04 -8.91 9.65
CA VAL A 81 -3.49 -8.99 9.40
C VAL A 81 -4.23 -9.56 10.61
N ASP A 82 -3.72 -10.63 11.21
CA ASP A 82 -4.33 -11.25 12.37
C ASP A 82 -4.31 -10.33 13.61
N LEU A 83 -3.25 -9.54 13.79
CA LEU A 83 -3.22 -8.51 14.84
C LEU A 83 -4.32 -7.45 14.63
N PHE A 84 -4.50 -6.92 13.41
CA PHE A 84 -5.57 -5.95 13.12
C PHE A 84 -6.97 -6.55 13.27
N ARG A 85 -7.15 -7.83 12.93
CA ARG A 85 -8.43 -8.54 13.10
C ARG A 85 -8.76 -8.74 14.58
N ASN A 86 -7.77 -9.09 15.38
CA ASN A 86 -7.94 -9.40 16.82
C ASN A 86 -7.75 -8.18 17.74
N ALA A 87 -7.45 -7.00 17.21
CA ALA A 87 -7.21 -5.77 17.98
C ALA A 87 -8.43 -5.24 18.77
N GLY A 88 -9.58 -5.91 18.69
CA GLY A 88 -10.80 -5.51 19.39
C GLY A 88 -11.51 -4.32 18.76
N GLU A 89 -12.39 -3.68 19.54
CA GLU A 89 -13.19 -2.53 19.11
C GLU A 89 -12.36 -1.23 19.09
N HIS A 90 -11.58 -0.96 20.13
CA HIS A 90 -10.72 0.21 20.21
C HIS A 90 -9.28 -0.16 19.86
N VAL A 91 -8.75 0.48 18.83
CA VAL A 91 -7.43 0.18 18.29
C VAL A 91 -6.56 1.43 18.34
N VAL A 92 -5.38 1.29 18.94
CA VAL A 92 -4.35 2.33 18.94
C VAL A 92 -3.28 1.95 17.93
N LEU A 93 -3.09 2.78 16.93
CA LEU A 93 -2.06 2.64 15.90
C LEU A 93 -0.95 3.62 16.21
N LYS A 94 0.30 3.15 16.23
CA LYS A 94 1.47 4.03 16.13
C LYS A 94 1.88 4.09 14.67
N VAL A 95 1.78 5.25 14.05
CA VAL A 95 2.04 5.43 12.62
C VAL A 95 3.19 6.38 12.39
N GLN A 96 3.91 6.16 11.31
CA GLN A 96 4.94 7.06 10.80
C GLN A 96 4.45 7.61 9.47
N HIS A 97 4.13 8.90 9.46
CA HIS A 97 3.71 9.58 8.24
C HIS A 97 4.86 9.72 7.27
N GLN A 98 4.59 9.39 6.01
CA GLN A 98 5.53 9.66 4.94
C GLN A 98 5.54 11.18 4.70
N ASN A 99 6.59 11.85 5.15
CA ASN A 99 6.69 13.29 5.03
C ASN A 99 6.75 13.66 3.54
N HIS A 100 5.67 14.23 3.02
CA HIS A 100 5.46 14.56 1.61
C HIS A 100 6.31 15.78 1.15
N LEU A 101 7.52 15.93 1.69
CA LEU A 101 8.59 16.78 1.16
C LEU A 101 9.55 16.01 0.23
N ASN A 102 9.31 14.72 0.03
CA ASN A 102 9.60 14.07 -1.24
C ASN A 102 8.25 13.96 -1.95
N GLY A 103 8.11 14.63 -3.09
CA GLY A 103 6.85 14.78 -3.81
C GLY A 103 6.17 13.45 -4.20
N PRO A 104 5.04 13.52 -4.94
CA PRO A 104 4.33 12.32 -5.39
C PRO A 104 5.31 11.35 -6.06
N LEU A 105 5.01 10.05 -6.06
CA LEU A 105 5.61 9.08 -6.97
C LEU A 105 5.47 9.58 -8.43
N GLY A 106 6.39 10.45 -8.81
CA GLY A 106 6.33 11.34 -9.95
C GLY A 106 7.73 11.87 -10.14
N SER A 107 8.44 11.26 -11.10
CA SER A 107 9.74 11.68 -11.60
C SER A 107 10.87 11.81 -10.58
N ARG A 108 11.48 10.68 -10.22
CA ARG A 108 12.95 10.62 -10.16
C ARG A 108 13.43 9.60 -11.17
N SER A 109 13.55 10.08 -12.39
CA SER A 109 14.48 9.59 -13.39
C SER A 109 15.89 9.97 -12.94
N ASP A 110 16.46 9.20 -12.02
CA ASP A 110 17.92 9.11 -11.94
C ASP A 110 18.31 7.93 -12.83
N THR A 111 18.31 8.24 -14.13
CA THR A 111 19.05 7.49 -15.14
C THR A 111 20.52 7.69 -14.85
N ASP A 112 21.14 6.72 -14.18
CA ASP A 112 22.56 6.47 -14.37
C ASP A 112 22.79 4.96 -14.50
N SER A 113 23.07 4.59 -15.76
CA SER A 113 23.84 3.42 -16.20
C SER A 113 23.20 2.02 -16.12
N GLU A 114 22.81 1.56 -17.31
CA GLU A 114 22.67 0.17 -17.76
C GLU A 114 21.59 -0.73 -17.11
N GLY A 115 20.40 -0.71 -17.72
CA GLY A 115 19.42 -1.78 -17.57
C GLY A 115 18.00 -1.31 -17.86
N THR A 116 17.49 -1.57 -19.06
CA THR A 116 16.10 -1.32 -19.45
C THR A 116 15.14 -1.83 -18.37
N SER A 117 14.47 -0.90 -17.67
CA SER A 117 13.54 -1.25 -16.59
C SER A 117 12.38 -2.09 -17.13
N ILE A 118 12.18 -3.27 -16.55
CA ILE A 118 11.22 -4.30 -16.98
C ILE A 118 9.79 -3.74 -17.09
N THR A 119 9.46 -2.71 -16.31
CA THR A 119 8.15 -2.03 -16.36
C THR A 119 7.87 -1.34 -17.71
N MET A 120 8.89 -0.77 -18.39
CA MET A 120 8.70 -0.16 -19.72
C MET A 120 8.40 -1.19 -20.81
N ILE A 121 8.80 -2.45 -20.63
CA ILE A 121 8.53 -3.53 -21.60
C ILE A 121 7.19 -4.21 -21.30
N VAL A 122 6.90 -4.49 -20.02
CA VAL A 122 5.76 -5.34 -19.63
C VAL A 122 4.42 -4.61 -19.73
N VAL A 123 4.35 -3.31 -19.40
CA VAL A 123 3.09 -2.54 -19.43
C VAL A 123 2.47 -2.44 -20.84
N PRO A 124 3.21 -2.02 -21.89
CA PRO A 124 2.63 -1.94 -23.23
C PRO A 124 2.25 -3.32 -23.80
N LEU A 125 2.99 -4.39 -23.47
CA LEU A 125 2.69 -5.74 -23.92
C LEU A 125 1.41 -6.30 -23.30
N ILE A 126 1.19 -6.07 -22.00
CA ILE A 126 -0.06 -6.48 -21.33
C ILE A 126 -1.24 -5.73 -21.93
N LEU A 127 -1.12 -4.41 -22.15
CA LEU A 127 -2.19 -3.62 -22.75
C LEU A 127 -2.53 -4.11 -24.17
N ALA A 128 -1.50 -4.36 -25.00
CA ALA A 128 -1.68 -4.92 -26.34
C ALA A 128 -2.35 -6.30 -26.31
N ALA A 129 -1.93 -7.20 -25.41
CA ALA A 129 -2.52 -8.52 -25.26
C ALA A 129 -3.99 -8.48 -24.82
N VAL A 130 -4.36 -7.57 -23.90
CA VAL A 130 -5.75 -7.38 -23.46
C VAL A 130 -6.61 -6.83 -24.60
N VAL A 131 -6.11 -5.86 -25.38
CA VAL A 131 -6.83 -5.30 -26.54
C VAL A 131 -7.00 -6.36 -27.62
N VAL A 132 -5.96 -7.14 -27.93
CA VAL A 132 -6.04 -8.23 -28.91
C VAL A 132 -6.99 -9.32 -28.42
N PHE A 133 -6.94 -9.72 -27.15
CA PHE A 133 -7.85 -10.72 -26.61
C PHE A 133 -9.30 -10.23 -26.59
N ALA A 134 -9.53 -8.98 -26.21
CA ALA A 134 -10.85 -8.35 -26.28
C ALA A 134 -11.36 -8.30 -27.72
N PHE A 135 -10.50 -7.96 -28.68
CA PHE A 135 -10.83 -7.90 -30.11
C PHE A 135 -11.10 -9.29 -30.70
N VAL A 136 -10.27 -10.29 -30.39
CA VAL A 136 -10.47 -11.69 -30.83
C VAL A 136 -11.77 -12.23 -30.24
N LYS A 137 -12.03 -12.02 -28.95
CA LYS A 137 -13.28 -12.43 -28.28
C LYS A 137 -14.48 -11.70 -28.86
N TYR A 138 -14.36 -10.41 -29.16
CA TYR A 138 -15.40 -9.61 -29.81
C TYR A 138 -15.72 -10.17 -31.20
N ARG A 139 -14.70 -10.48 -32.01
CA ARG A 139 -14.86 -11.06 -33.35
C ARG A 139 -15.49 -12.45 -33.32
N GLN A 140 -15.12 -13.31 -32.38
CA GLN A 140 -15.68 -14.66 -32.24
C GLN A 140 -17.17 -14.67 -31.83
N ARG A 141 -17.66 -13.60 -31.20
CA ARG A 141 -19.06 -13.47 -30.80
C ARG A 141 -20.00 -13.11 -31.95
N MET A 142 -19.47 -12.74 -33.12
CA MET A 142 -20.25 -12.27 -34.27
C MET A 142 -20.41 -13.32 -35.39
N THR A 143 -19.73 -14.46 -35.30
CA THR A 143 -19.84 -15.57 -36.28
C THR A 143 -20.69 -16.75 -35.80
N ARG A 144 -21.59 -16.52 -34.83
CA ARG A 144 -22.70 -17.43 -34.54
C ARG A 144 -24.03 -16.74 -34.79
N PHE A 145 -24.33 -16.53 -36.07
CA PHE A 145 -25.68 -16.51 -36.64
C PHE A 145 -25.61 -17.21 -37.99
#